data_AF-A0A2T2NIH1-F1
#
_entry.id   AF-A0A2T2NIH1-F1
#
_cell.length_a   1.000
_cell.length_b   1.000
_cell.length_c   1.000
_cell.angle_alpha   90.00
_cell.angle_beta   90.00
_cell.angle_gamma   90.00
#
_symmetry.space_group_name_H-M   'P 1'
#
loop_
_entity.id
_entity.type
_entity.pdbx_description
1 polymer ?
#
loop_
_entity_poly.entity_id
_entity_poly.type
_entity_poly.pdbx_seq_one_letter_code
_entity_poly.pdbx_strand_id
1 'polypeptide(L)'
;LPLPALFPPADGGNHTWPAPNFTNPETRGWAAPICLIVLFAITLLIFGARIWSRFFITRTPGVDDWLIIASMPILLGLTIATVLGLRIYGFQLHIYDQTPKTNITVRQI
;
A
#
# COMPACT_ATOMS: atom_id res chain seq x y z
N LEU A 1 1.25 13.27 33.04
CA LEU A 1 -0.04 13.15 32.34
C LEU A 1 0.26 12.93 30.87
N PRO A 2 -0.37 11.96 30.18
CA PRO A 2 -0.21 11.82 28.73
C PRO A 2 -0.63 13.13 28.06
N LEU A 3 0.14 13.57 27.06
CA LEU A 3 -0.15 14.80 26.34
C LEU A 3 -1.49 14.66 25.59
N PRO A 4 -2.29 15.74 25.48
CA PRO A 4 -3.53 15.71 24.72
C PRO A 4 -3.23 15.32 23.26
N ALA A 5 -4.18 14.60 22.65
CA ALA A 5 -4.14 14.25 21.24
C ALA A 5 -3.83 15.49 20.38
N LEU A 6 -2.83 15.42 19.49
CA LEU A 6 -2.59 16.47 18.51
C LEU A 6 -3.83 16.68 17.60
N PHE A 7 -4.65 15.63 17.44
CA PHE A 7 -5.94 15.64 16.75
C PHE A 7 -6.99 14.91 17.60
N PRO A 8 -7.75 15.60 18.47
CA PRO A 8 -8.82 14.98 19.22
C PRO A 8 -9.99 14.59 18.29
N PRO A 9 -10.65 13.44 18.51
CA PRO A 9 -11.84 13.06 17.75
C PRO A 9 -12.98 14.06 17.94
N ALA A 10 -13.83 14.22 16.92
CA ALA A 10 -14.95 15.18 16.94
C ALA A 10 -16.10 14.79 17.88
N ASP A 11 -16.03 13.61 18.51
CA ASP A 11 -17.04 13.07 19.42
C ASP A 11 -17.04 13.72 20.81
N GLY A 12 -16.06 14.59 21.10
CA GLY A 12 -15.91 15.24 22.40
C GLY A 12 -15.48 14.29 23.53
N GLY A 13 -15.08 13.06 23.20
CA GLY A 13 -14.60 12.07 24.14
C GLY A 13 -13.13 12.28 24.51
N ASN A 14 -12.77 11.96 25.77
CA ASN A 14 -11.39 11.96 26.22
C ASN A 14 -10.69 10.67 25.76
N HIS A 15 -10.15 10.68 24.55
CA HIS A 15 -9.31 9.60 24.05
C HIS A 15 -7.85 9.89 24.39
N THR A 16 -7.22 8.98 25.14
CA THR A 16 -5.78 9.07 25.42
C THR A 16 -5.03 8.20 24.42
N TRP A 17 -4.22 8.84 23.57
CA TRP A 17 -3.28 8.10 22.73
C TRP A 17 -2.17 7.51 23.60
N PRO A 18 -1.62 6.33 23.25
CA PRO A 18 -0.40 5.85 23.88
C PRO A 18 0.72 6.89 23.66
N ALA A 19 1.64 6.97 24.63
CA ALA A 19 2.78 7.86 24.50
C ALA A 19 3.63 7.46 23.29
N PRO A 20 4.15 8.43 22.50
CA PRO A 20 5.09 8.17 21.42
C PRO A 20 6.26 7.28 21.84
N ASN A 21 6.56 6.26 21.05
CA ASN A 21 7.71 5.38 21.25
C ASN A 21 8.70 5.51 20.09
N PHE A 22 9.74 6.32 20.28
CA PHE A 22 10.76 6.57 19.24
C PHE A 22 11.94 5.60 19.26
N THR A 23 12.02 4.69 20.25
CA THR A 23 13.17 3.78 20.40
C THR A 23 12.89 2.41 19.79
N ASN A 24 11.70 1.86 20.00
CA ASN A 24 11.26 0.60 19.41
C ASN A 24 9.75 0.64 19.13
N PRO A 25 9.31 1.43 18.14
CA PRO A 25 7.90 1.60 17.84
C PRO A 25 7.26 0.29 17.38
N GLU A 26 6.00 0.11 17.73
CA GLU A 26 5.18 -0.97 17.17
C GLU A 26 4.98 -0.72 15.67
N THR A 27 5.15 -1.77 14.87
CA THR A 27 4.97 -1.70 13.42
C THR A 27 3.82 -2.59 12.97
N ARG A 28 3.07 -2.14 11.96
CA ARG A 28 2.08 -2.96 11.28
C ARG A 28 2.76 -4.19 10.66
N GLY A 29 2.14 -5.35 10.88
CA GLY A 29 2.65 -6.63 10.42
C GLY A 29 2.57 -6.86 8.91
N TRP A 30 2.85 -8.09 8.48
CA TRP A 30 2.92 -8.49 7.07
C TRP A 30 1.57 -8.70 6.37
N ALA A 31 0.45 -8.62 7.10
CA ALA A 31 -0.87 -8.95 6.55
C ALA A 31 -1.19 -8.14 5.27
N ALA A 32 -1.01 -6.82 5.30
CA ALA A 32 -1.31 -5.97 4.14
C ALA A 32 -0.39 -6.23 2.93
N PRO A 33 0.96 -6.28 3.07
CA PRO A 33 1.84 -6.65 1.97
C PRO A 33 1.54 -8.03 1.37
N ILE A 34 1.26 -9.04 2.21
CA ILE A 34 0.92 -10.39 1.73
C ILE A 34 -0.38 -10.34 0.92
N CYS A 35 -1.41 -9.66 1.41
CA CYS A 35 -2.66 -9.49 0.67
C CYS A 35 -2.44 -8.80 -0.69
N LEU A 36 -1.63 -7.75 -0.75
CA LEU A 36 -1.29 -7.06 -2.00
C LEU A 36 -0.61 -7.99 -3.01
N ILE A 37 0.38 -8.77 -2.55
CA ILE A 37 1.12 -9.72 -3.41
C ILE A 37 0.19 -10.81 -3.94
N VAL A 38 -0.68 -11.37 -3.08
CA VAL A 38 -1.64 -12.42 -3.47
C VAL A 38 -2.65 -11.88 -4.48
N LEU A 39 -3.22 -10.70 -4.22
CA LEU A 39 -4.16 -10.08 -5.16
C LEU A 39 -3.50 -9.76 -6.49
N PHE A 40 -2.27 -9.24 -6.49
CA PHE A 40 -1.52 -8.98 -7.71
C PHE A 40 -1.24 -10.27 -8.50
N ALA A 41 -0.90 -11.38 -7.82
CA ALA A 41 -0.73 -12.67 -8.46
C ALA A 41 -2.03 -13.16 -9.13
N ILE A 42 -3.17 -13.02 -8.46
CA ILE A 42 -4.49 -13.33 -9.05
C ILE A 42 -4.76 -12.44 -10.26
N THR A 43 -4.46 -11.14 -10.17
CA THR A 43 -4.61 -10.21 -11.29
C THR A 43 -3.75 -10.62 -12.50
N LEU A 44 -2.51 -11.07 -12.28
CA LEU A 44 -1.65 -11.58 -13.36
C LEU A 44 -2.23 -12.84 -14.03
N LEU A 45 -2.82 -13.76 -13.25
CA LEU A 45 -3.46 -14.95 -13.81
C LEU A 45 -4.66 -14.58 -14.69
N ILE A 46 -5.53 -13.69 -14.21
CA ILE A 46 -6.71 -13.24 -14.96
C ILE A 46 -6.29 -12.47 -16.21
N PHE A 47 -5.28 -11.60 -16.10
CA PHE A 47 -4.71 -10.87 -17.23
C PHE A 47 -4.14 -11.84 -18.28
N GLY A 48 -3.33 -12.82 -17.86
CA GLY A 48 -2.78 -13.83 -18.76
C GLY A 48 -3.86 -14.62 -19.47
N ALA A 49 -4.90 -15.08 -18.75
CA ALA A 49 -6.04 -15.76 -19.32
C ALA A 49 -6.80 -14.90 -20.34
N ARG A 50 -6.96 -13.60 -20.05
CA ARG A 50 -7.60 -12.64 -20.97
C ARG A 50 -6.81 -12.48 -22.26
N ILE A 51 -5.51 -12.17 -22.15
CA ILE A 51 -4.63 -11.99 -23.31
C ILE A 51 -4.58 -13.29 -24.13
N TRP A 52 -4.49 -14.45 -23.47
CA TRP A 52 -4.57 -15.74 -24.15
C TRP A 52 -5.87 -15.90 -24.95
N SER A 53 -7.01 -15.65 -24.32
CA SER A 53 -8.32 -15.76 -24.98
C SER A 53 -8.43 -14.82 -26.18
N ARG A 54 -7.97 -13.58 -26.06
CA ARG A 54 -8.15 -12.55 -27.10
C ARG A 54 -7.21 -12.73 -28.28
N PHE A 55 -5.95 -13.07 -28.01
CA PHE A 55 -4.93 -13.19 -29.05
C PHE A 55 -4.88 -14.57 -29.69
N PHE A 56 -5.17 -15.65 -28.95
CA PHE A 56 -5.02 -17.02 -29.47
C PHE A 56 -6.35 -17.71 -29.76
N ILE A 57 -7.38 -17.52 -28.94
CA ILE A 57 -8.68 -18.18 -29.14
C ILE A 57 -9.52 -17.38 -30.14
N THR A 58 -9.92 -16.15 -29.79
CA THR A 58 -10.82 -15.34 -30.63
C THR A 58 -10.09 -14.60 -31.73
N ARG A 59 -8.78 -14.33 -31.56
CA ARG A 59 -7.93 -13.57 -32.51
C ARG A 59 -8.51 -12.21 -32.89
N THR A 60 -9.19 -11.57 -31.95
CA THR A 60 -9.87 -10.27 -32.14
C THR A 60 -9.38 -9.28 -31.09
N PRO A 61 -8.12 -8.81 -31.19
CA PRO A 61 -7.60 -7.82 -30.26
C PRO A 61 -8.33 -6.49 -30.45
N GLY A 62 -8.92 -5.98 -29.37
CA GLY A 62 -9.57 -4.68 -29.34
C GLY A 62 -8.68 -3.58 -28.74
N VAL A 63 -9.16 -2.33 -28.81
CA VAL A 63 -8.51 -1.20 -28.12
C VAL A 63 -8.40 -1.44 -26.60
N ASP A 64 -9.42 -2.08 -26.03
CA ASP A 64 -9.44 -2.46 -24.62
C ASP A 64 -8.26 -3.38 -24.22
N ASP A 65 -7.85 -4.29 -25.11
CA ASP A 65 -6.74 -5.20 -24.84
C ASP A 65 -5.39 -4.46 -24.81
N TRP A 66 -5.24 -3.38 -25.58
CA TRP A 66 -4.06 -2.52 -25.52
C TRP A 66 -4.04 -1.67 -24.25
N LEU A 67 -5.19 -1.15 -23.83
CA LEU A 67 -5.30 -0.36 -22.59
C LEU A 67 -4.96 -1.20 -21.35
N ILE A 68 -5.38 -2.46 -21.30
CA ILE A 68 -5.04 -3.35 -20.18
C ILE A 68 -3.56 -3.77 -20.20
N ILE A 69 -2.94 -3.94 -21.38
CA ILE A 69 -1.49 -4.17 -21.48
C ILE A 69 -0.71 -2.95 -20.99
N ALA A 70 -1.12 -1.74 -21.39
CA ALA A 70 -0.48 -0.49 -20.97
C ALA A 70 -0.64 -0.20 -19.47
N SER A 71 -1.73 -0.64 -18.83
CA SER A 71 -1.96 -0.43 -17.40
C SER A 71 -1.13 -1.36 -16.50
N MET A 72 -0.70 -2.52 -17.00
CA MET A 72 0.03 -3.52 -16.19
C MET A 72 1.36 -3.01 -15.61
N PRO A 73 2.24 -2.32 -16.34
CA PRO A 73 3.46 -1.74 -15.77
C PRO A 73 3.17 -0.73 -14.64
N ILE A 74 2.12 0.07 -14.79
CA ILE A 74 1.71 1.06 -13.79
C ILE A 74 1.20 0.35 -12.53
N LEU A 75 0.37 -0.69 -12.69
CA LEU A 75 -0.13 -1.49 -11.57
C LEU A 75 1.02 -2.21 -10.83
N LEU A 76 2.00 -2.75 -11.56
CA LEU A 76 3.19 -3.36 -10.97
C LEU A 76 3.99 -2.32 -10.17
N GLY A 77 4.26 -1.15 -10.77
CA GLY A 77 4.96 -0.06 -10.10
C GLY A 77 4.25 0.39 -8.83
N LEU A 78 2.93 0.57 -8.88
CA LEU A 78 2.11 0.91 -7.73
C LEU A 78 2.18 -0.17 -6.64
N THR A 79 2.10 -1.45 -7.01
CA THR A 79 2.18 -2.57 -6.06
C THR A 79 3.54 -2.58 -5.34
N ILE A 80 4.63 -2.41 -6.09
CA ILE A 80 5.99 -2.32 -5.55
C ILE A 80 6.11 -1.12 -4.61
N ALA A 81 5.71 0.07 -5.06
CA ALA A 81 5.77 1.29 -4.26
C ALA A 81 4.98 1.15 -2.95
N THR A 82 3.78 0.57 -3.01
CA THR A 82 2.95 0.35 -1.82
C THR A 82 3.59 -0.62 -0.84
N VAL A 83 4.19 -1.72 -1.33
CA VAL A 83 4.91 -2.67 -0.47
C VAL A 83 6.16 -2.02 0.15
N LEU A 84 6.93 -1.25 -0.61
CA LEU A 84 8.07 -0.49 -0.08
C LEU A 84 7.63 0.53 0.97
N GLY A 85 6.52 1.24 0.74
CA GLY A 85 5.89 2.16 1.70
C GLY A 85 5.61 1.47 3.03
N LEU A 86 4.94 0.32 2.97
CA LEU A 86 4.52 -0.47 4.14
C LEU A 86 5.68 -1.21 4.84
N ARG A 87 6.86 -1.33 4.24
CA ARG A 87 7.95 -2.13 4.80
C ARG A 87 9.19 -1.34 5.14
N ILE A 88 9.50 -0.31 4.36
CA ILE A 88 10.80 0.37 4.38
C ILE A 88 10.63 1.86 4.67
N TYR A 89 9.66 2.52 4.03
CA TYR A 89 9.55 3.99 4.09
C TYR A 89 8.72 4.53 5.27
N GLY A 90 8.21 3.68 6.15
CA GLY A 90 7.67 4.10 7.44
C GLY A 90 6.14 4.14 7.53
N PHE A 91 5.40 3.68 6.51
CA PHE A 91 3.93 3.62 6.56
C PHE A 91 3.43 2.57 7.57
N GLN A 92 4.30 1.66 8.00
CA GLN A 92 4.00 0.69 9.05
C GLN A 92 3.92 1.29 10.44
N LEU A 93 4.45 2.49 10.66
CA LEU A 93 4.49 3.13 11.98
C LEU A 93 3.20 3.91 12.24
N HIS A 94 2.87 4.09 13.52
CA HIS A 94 1.83 5.03 13.90
C HIS A 94 2.31 6.47 13.72
N ILE A 95 1.37 7.40 13.50
CA ILE A 95 1.70 8.80 13.26
C ILE A 95 2.40 9.46 14.46
N TYR A 96 2.04 9.02 15.67
CA TYR A 96 2.67 9.49 16.91
C TYR A 96 4.05 8.86 17.14
N ASP A 97 4.41 7.78 16.46
CA ASP A 97 5.72 7.12 16.55
C ASP A 97 6.71 7.60 15.47
N GLN A 98 6.31 8.56 14.63
CA GLN A 98 7.16 9.12 13.58
C GLN A 98 8.28 9.99 14.15
N THR A 99 9.51 9.79 13.64
CA THR A 99 10.65 10.68 13.90
C THR A 99 10.85 11.65 12.73
N PRO A 100 11.62 12.74 12.90
CA PRO A 100 11.96 13.63 11.78
C PRO A 100 12.59 12.88 10.60
N LYS A 101 13.38 11.84 10.89
CA LYS A 101 13.97 10.96 9.87
C LYS A 101 12.91 10.18 9.10
N THR A 102 11.96 9.53 9.79
CA THR A 102 10.94 8.72 9.10
C THR A 102 9.95 9.56 8.30
N ASN A 103 9.66 10.79 8.76
CA ASN A 103 8.86 11.74 7.99
C ASN A 103 9.53 12.19 6.67
N ILE A 104 10.85 12.14 6.59
CA ILE A 104 11.59 12.38 5.35
C ILE A 104 11.57 11.13 4.47
N THR A 105 11.80 9.94 5.05
CA THR A 105 11.81 8.68 4.28
C THR A 105 10.46 8.38 3.64
N VAL A 106 9.35 8.75 4.29
CA VAL A 106 7.99 8.55 3.76
C VAL A 106 7.76 9.23 2.41
N ARG A 107 8.58 10.23 2.05
CA ARG A 107 8.49 11.02 0.80
C ARG A 107 9.39 10.49 -0.31
N GLN A 108 10.12 9.41 -0.06
CA GLN A 108 11.09 8.83 -1.00
C GLN A 108 10.53 7.66 -1.81
N ILE A 109 9.26 7.31 -1.59
CA ILE A 109 8.52 6.29 -2.33
C ILE A 109 8.04 6.84 -3.68
#